data_AF-A0A3R6ZVS8-F1
#
_entry.id   AF-A0A3R6ZVS8-F1
#
_cell.length_a   1.000
_cell.length_b   1.000
_cell.length_c   1.000
_cell.angle_alpha   90.00
_cell.angle_beta   90.00
_cell.angle_gamma   90.00
#
_symmetry.space_group_name_H-M   'P 1'
#
loop_
_entity.id
_entity.type
_entity.pdbx_description
1 polymer ?
#
loop_
_entity_poly.entity_id
_entity_poly.type
_entity_poly.pdbx_seq_one_letter_code
_entity_poly.pdbx_strand_id
1 'polypeptide(L)'
;MLGRWQGMARGVAAASAMTIAVRTMSTRNARGQSWHVTLMALKSYNEQHGHLQVPQSFVVADSTSTDDTTEWPPETKGLKLGKVVNRLRVALKKNTLTEEQQKDLNDVGFEYVARVTWSDKLTALKLYHSINGHTNVPTSFKVPLDDPNWPSHLAGIPLGTVVKGLRFHREALPKPRRAQLDQVGFVWSSWDLSWKKRMLALQTYRDIHGDLDVPPEFTVPEGDPKWPAPTWGLKLYTAVRNIQSRSHRLNFEQLDELHQLGFQWDKVEFTFACRADAWKLYCDMHQSRHVPESFVVPRDAPWPRRMWDLPLGRVVGAVLSKPTRLTLQQLSYLHKLGLLPQEVINVVG
;
A
#
# COMPACT_ATOMS: atom_id res chain seq x y z
N MET A 1 -35.85 -24.85 -80.52
CA MET A 1 -35.45 -23.98 -79.40
C MET A 1 -36.13 -24.48 -78.14
N LEU A 2 -35.31 -24.97 -77.21
CA LEU A 2 -35.49 -25.21 -75.76
C LEU A 2 -36.87 -25.70 -75.23
N GLY A 3 -36.85 -26.94 -74.71
CA GLY A 3 -37.97 -27.70 -74.15
C GLY A 3 -38.57 -27.12 -72.87
N ARG A 4 -39.85 -27.33 -72.57
CA ARG A 4 -40.63 -28.54 -72.26
C ARG A 4 -40.67 -28.84 -70.75
N TRP A 5 -41.91 -28.79 -70.26
CA TRP A 5 -42.47 -29.22 -68.99
C TRP A 5 -42.04 -30.62 -68.52
N GLN A 6 -41.91 -30.78 -67.19
CA GLN A 6 -42.25 -31.94 -66.33
C GLN A 6 -41.53 -31.73 -64.98
N GLY A 7 -42.07 -31.97 -63.78
CA GLY A 7 -43.34 -32.50 -63.30
C GLY A 7 -43.17 -32.87 -61.82
N MET A 8 -44.28 -33.02 -61.08
CA MET A 8 -44.42 -33.79 -59.80
C MET A 8 -43.56 -33.29 -58.60
N ALA A 9 -43.88 -33.43 -57.31
CA ALA A 9 -44.93 -34.09 -56.55
C ALA A 9 -45.01 -33.43 -55.14
N ARG A 10 -46.23 -33.37 -54.60
CA ARG A 10 -46.66 -33.80 -53.25
C ARG A 10 -45.65 -33.77 -52.08
N GLY A 11 -46.16 -33.37 -50.92
CA GLY A 11 -46.06 -34.21 -49.71
C GLY A 11 -45.38 -33.58 -48.50
N VAL A 12 -46.09 -33.67 -47.38
CA VAL A 12 -45.68 -33.33 -46.02
C VAL A 12 -44.60 -34.30 -45.50
N ALA A 13 -43.77 -33.79 -44.56
CA ALA A 13 -42.87 -34.47 -43.61
C ALA A 13 -41.47 -34.90 -44.08
N ALA A 14 -40.44 -34.41 -43.35
CA ALA A 14 -39.40 -35.24 -42.73
C ALA A 14 -38.43 -34.39 -41.88
N ALA A 15 -38.14 -34.89 -40.69
CA ALA A 15 -36.95 -34.55 -39.92
C ALA A 15 -35.67 -34.82 -40.73
N SER A 16 -34.65 -33.95 -40.59
CA SER A 16 -33.21 -34.30 -40.51
C SER A 16 -32.32 -33.09 -40.79
N ALA A 17 -31.44 -32.79 -39.84
CA ALA A 17 -30.03 -32.38 -40.02
C ALA A 17 -29.58 -31.69 -38.71
N MET A 18 -29.37 -32.40 -37.59
CA MET A 18 -28.09 -33.05 -37.28
C MET A 18 -26.98 -32.76 -38.29
N THR A 19 -25.92 -32.10 -37.82
CA THR A 19 -24.59 -31.87 -38.44
C THR A 19 -24.25 -30.40 -38.61
N ILE A 20 -23.90 -29.73 -37.50
CA ILE A 20 -22.87 -28.70 -37.53
C ILE A 20 -21.74 -29.18 -36.61
N ALA A 21 -20.77 -29.79 -37.28
CA ALA A 21 -19.40 -30.09 -36.88
C ALA A 21 -19.03 -29.88 -35.40
N VAL A 22 -19.21 -30.96 -34.64
CA VAL A 22 -18.34 -31.29 -33.50
C VAL A 22 -16.91 -31.39 -34.03
N ARG A 23 -16.16 -30.29 -33.97
CA ARG A 23 -14.71 -30.33 -34.20
C ARG A 23 -14.05 -30.58 -32.84
N THR A 24 -14.01 -31.86 -32.49
CA THR A 24 -13.31 -32.41 -31.34
C THR A 24 -11.81 -32.14 -31.43
N MET A 25 -11.31 -31.24 -30.59
CA MET A 25 -9.98 -31.35 -30.01
C MET A 25 -10.06 -31.20 -28.49
N SER A 26 -10.73 -32.16 -27.86
CA SER A 26 -10.63 -32.38 -26.43
C SER A 26 -9.30 -33.08 -26.15
N THR A 27 -8.24 -32.31 -25.87
CA THR A 27 -6.99 -32.86 -25.33
C THR A 27 -7.26 -33.44 -23.94
N ARG A 28 -7.60 -34.74 -23.89
CA ARG A 28 -7.75 -35.49 -22.65
C ARG A 28 -6.38 -35.57 -21.97
N ASN A 29 -6.20 -34.85 -20.86
CA ASN A 29 -5.03 -35.02 -20.02
C ASN A 29 -5.22 -36.28 -19.14
N ALA A 30 -4.13 -36.95 -18.76
CA ALA A 30 -4.08 -38.31 -18.20
C ALA A 30 -4.83 -38.58 -16.86
N ARG A 31 -5.70 -37.66 -16.40
CA ARG A 31 -6.56 -37.81 -15.20
C ARG A 31 -8.00 -37.30 -15.40
N GLY A 32 -8.55 -37.44 -16.61
CA GLY A 32 -9.99 -37.32 -16.85
C GLY A 32 -10.63 -35.93 -16.62
N GLN A 33 -9.86 -34.88 -16.34
CA GLN A 33 -10.38 -33.51 -16.28
C GLN A 33 -10.26 -32.87 -17.66
N SER A 34 -11.40 -32.64 -18.32
CA SER A 34 -11.44 -31.96 -19.62
C SER A 34 -11.06 -30.48 -19.44
N TRP A 35 -10.15 -29.98 -20.27
CA TRP A 35 -9.74 -28.57 -20.32
C TRP A 35 -10.97 -27.64 -20.42
N HIS A 36 -11.95 -28.05 -21.23
CA HIS A 36 -13.22 -27.36 -21.40
C HIS A 36 -13.99 -27.14 -20.09
N VAL A 37 -14.06 -28.17 -19.23
CA VAL A 37 -14.73 -28.08 -17.91
C VAL A 37 -14.02 -27.09 -16.99
N THR A 38 -12.69 -26.98 -17.11
CA THR A 38 -11.90 -26.01 -16.36
C THR A 38 -12.24 -24.58 -16.77
N LEU A 39 -12.34 -24.33 -18.09
CA LEU A 39 -12.72 -23.00 -18.60
C LEU A 39 -14.16 -22.62 -18.22
N MET A 40 -15.11 -23.55 -18.30
CA MET A 40 -16.49 -23.31 -17.87
C MET A 40 -16.57 -22.92 -16.40
N ALA A 41 -15.84 -23.63 -15.53
CA ALA A 41 -15.81 -23.34 -14.10
C ALA A 41 -15.14 -21.98 -13.81
N LEU A 42 -14.08 -21.62 -14.54
CA LEU A 42 -13.43 -20.30 -14.40
C LEU A 42 -14.36 -19.16 -14.84
N LYS A 43 -15.04 -19.30 -15.98
CA LYS A 43 -16.03 -18.31 -16.46
C LYS A 43 -17.15 -18.11 -15.44
N SER A 44 -17.75 -19.21 -14.98
CA SER A 44 -18.82 -19.17 -13.98
C SER A 44 -18.36 -18.51 -12.68
N TYR A 45 -17.14 -18.82 -12.22
CA TYR A 45 -16.57 -18.19 -11.03
C TYR A 45 -16.36 -16.68 -11.23
N ASN A 46 -15.86 -16.27 -12.41
CA ASN A 46 -15.63 -14.86 -12.71
C ASN A 46 -16.94 -14.07 -12.83
N GLU A 47 -17.98 -14.66 -13.41
CA GLU A 47 -19.32 -14.05 -13.51
C GLU A 47 -19.94 -13.85 -12.12
N GLN A 48 -19.75 -14.81 -11.21
CA GLN A 48 -20.30 -14.75 -9.85
C GLN A 48 -19.53 -13.82 -8.91
N HIS A 49 -18.20 -13.78 -9.02
CA HIS A 49 -17.33 -13.07 -8.06
C HIS A 49 -16.65 -11.83 -8.62
N GLY A 50 -16.76 -11.56 -9.93
CA GLY A 50 -16.08 -10.47 -10.62
C GLY A 50 -14.55 -10.57 -10.62
N HIS A 51 -13.99 -11.72 -10.21
CA HIS A 51 -12.55 -11.97 -10.15
C HIS A 51 -12.21 -13.46 -10.26
N LEU A 52 -10.97 -13.79 -10.62
CA LEU A 52 -10.48 -15.18 -10.72
C LEU A 52 -9.54 -15.61 -9.56
N GLN A 53 -9.63 -14.93 -8.41
CA GLN A 53 -8.88 -15.28 -7.20
C GLN A 53 -9.56 -16.43 -6.42
N VAL A 54 -9.59 -17.62 -7.03
CA VAL A 54 -10.23 -18.79 -6.41
C VAL A 54 -9.44 -19.26 -5.16
N PRO A 55 -10.07 -19.36 -3.98
CA PRO A 55 -9.45 -19.93 -2.78
C PRO A 55 -9.01 -21.38 -2.99
N GLN A 56 -7.90 -21.78 -2.37
CA GLN A 56 -7.35 -23.13 -2.56
C GLN A 56 -8.31 -24.25 -2.11
N SER A 57 -9.16 -23.97 -1.11
CA SER A 57 -10.18 -24.88 -0.58
C SER A 57 -11.48 -24.89 -1.37
N PHE A 58 -11.66 -24.02 -2.37
CA PHE A 58 -12.92 -23.89 -3.09
C PHE A 58 -13.24 -25.14 -3.93
N VAL A 59 -14.45 -25.65 -3.74
CA VAL A 59 -15.02 -26.80 -4.45
C VAL A 59 -16.40 -26.39 -4.95
N VAL A 60 -16.68 -26.67 -6.22
CA VAL A 60 -18.01 -26.45 -6.80
C VAL A 60 -18.99 -27.41 -6.11
N ALA A 61 -20.04 -26.85 -5.48
CA ALA A 61 -20.98 -27.62 -4.68
C ALA A 61 -21.69 -28.70 -5.50
N ASP A 62 -21.78 -29.89 -4.92
CA ASP A 62 -22.41 -31.07 -5.53
C ASP A 62 -23.81 -31.23 -4.92
N SER A 63 -24.77 -30.42 -5.40
CA SER A 63 -26.24 -30.45 -5.18
C SER A 63 -26.83 -31.04 -3.87
N THR A 64 -26.12 -30.99 -2.75
CA THR A 64 -26.56 -31.53 -1.44
C THR A 64 -26.48 -30.49 -0.33
N SER A 65 -25.99 -29.29 -0.63
CA SER A 65 -26.11 -28.12 0.25
C SER A 65 -27.41 -27.40 -0.09
N THR A 66 -28.36 -27.45 0.84
CA THR A 66 -29.74 -26.94 0.74
C THR A 66 -29.86 -25.41 0.73
N ASP A 67 -28.82 -24.65 0.41
CA ASP A 67 -28.84 -23.19 0.61
C ASP A 67 -28.17 -22.36 -0.49
N ASP A 68 -27.80 -22.95 -1.63
CA ASP A 68 -27.07 -22.23 -2.67
C ASP A 68 -27.93 -22.09 -3.94
N THR A 69 -28.43 -20.87 -4.20
CA THR A 69 -29.21 -20.46 -5.39
C THR A 69 -28.35 -20.33 -6.65
N THR A 70 -27.15 -20.89 -6.62
CA THR A 70 -26.11 -20.66 -7.62
C THR A 70 -26.08 -21.81 -8.64
N GLU A 71 -26.58 -21.55 -9.85
CA GLU A 71 -26.55 -22.51 -10.97
C GLU A 71 -25.13 -22.66 -11.54
N TRP A 72 -24.39 -23.65 -11.05
CA TRP A 72 -23.14 -24.09 -11.67
C TRP A 72 -23.41 -25.10 -12.80
N PRO A 73 -22.70 -25.04 -13.95
CA PRO A 73 -22.86 -26.03 -15.01
C PRO A 73 -22.69 -27.46 -14.47
N PRO A 74 -23.53 -28.42 -14.87
CA PRO A 74 -23.55 -29.76 -14.27
C PRO A 74 -22.22 -30.50 -14.39
N GLU A 75 -21.44 -30.21 -15.45
CA GLU A 75 -20.12 -30.77 -15.69
C GLU A 75 -19.04 -30.26 -14.72
N THR A 76 -19.29 -29.12 -14.06
CA THR A 76 -18.36 -28.49 -13.12
C THR A 76 -18.61 -28.90 -11.67
N LYS A 77 -19.71 -29.61 -11.38
CA LYS A 77 -20.07 -30.06 -10.04
C LYS A 77 -19.01 -31.01 -9.45
N GLY A 78 -18.71 -30.82 -8.16
CA GLY A 78 -17.66 -31.57 -7.44
C GLY A 78 -16.22 -31.21 -7.84
N LEU A 79 -16.03 -30.26 -8.77
CA LEU A 79 -14.70 -29.84 -9.19
C LEU A 79 -14.01 -29.06 -8.06
N LYS A 80 -12.85 -29.54 -7.63
CA LYS A 80 -11.94 -28.83 -6.71
C LYS A 80 -11.23 -27.69 -7.43
N LEU A 81 -11.98 -26.67 -7.86
CA LEU A 81 -11.51 -25.58 -8.71
C LEU A 81 -10.30 -24.85 -8.11
N GLY A 82 -10.23 -24.68 -6.78
CA GLY A 82 -9.05 -24.11 -6.11
C GLY A 82 -7.75 -24.90 -6.36
N LYS A 83 -7.82 -26.24 -6.40
CA LYS A 83 -6.68 -27.10 -6.73
C LYS A 83 -6.35 -27.10 -8.22
N VAL A 84 -7.35 -26.91 -9.09
CA VAL A 84 -7.16 -26.81 -10.55
C VAL A 84 -6.46 -25.49 -10.87
N VAL A 85 -6.94 -24.36 -10.34
CA VAL A 85 -6.33 -23.03 -10.48
C VAL A 85 -4.88 -23.03 -10.01
N ASN A 86 -4.57 -23.67 -8.87
CA ASN A 86 -3.19 -23.75 -8.42
C ASN A 86 -2.30 -24.57 -9.38
N ARG A 87 -2.81 -25.67 -9.94
CA ARG A 87 -2.11 -26.45 -10.97
C ARG A 87 -1.88 -25.63 -12.24
N LEU A 88 -2.88 -24.86 -12.69
CA LEU A 88 -2.76 -23.95 -13.82
C LEU A 88 -1.69 -22.87 -13.57
N ARG A 89 -1.68 -22.26 -12.38
CA ARG A 89 -0.64 -21.30 -11.97
C ARG A 89 0.77 -21.90 -12.04
N VAL A 90 0.93 -23.15 -11.61
CA VAL A 90 2.22 -23.88 -11.69
C VAL A 90 2.59 -24.22 -13.13
N ALA A 91 1.62 -24.62 -13.97
CA ALA A 91 1.84 -24.95 -15.37
C ALA A 91 2.20 -23.72 -16.21
N LEU A 92 1.53 -22.59 -15.99
CA LEU A 92 1.89 -21.28 -16.56
C LEU A 92 3.32 -20.89 -16.18
N LYS A 93 3.70 -21.03 -14.89
CA LYS A 93 5.07 -20.73 -14.43
C LYS A 93 6.14 -21.58 -15.11
N LYS A 94 5.84 -22.85 -15.41
CA LYS A 94 6.77 -23.77 -16.07
C LYS A 94 6.72 -23.68 -17.60
N ASN A 95 5.89 -22.80 -18.15
CA ASN A 95 5.60 -22.69 -19.58
C ASN A 95 5.25 -24.03 -20.24
N THR A 96 4.49 -24.87 -19.53
CA THR A 96 4.12 -26.23 -19.99
C THR A 96 2.75 -26.29 -20.65
N LEU A 97 2.06 -25.15 -20.80
CA LEU A 97 0.75 -25.05 -21.44
C LEU A 97 0.92 -24.73 -22.92
N THR A 98 0.05 -25.28 -23.77
CA THR A 98 0.05 -24.98 -25.20
C THR A 98 -0.36 -23.54 -25.47
N GLU A 99 0.01 -22.99 -26.62
CA GLU A 99 -0.37 -21.63 -27.02
C GLU A 99 -1.89 -21.44 -27.03
N GLU A 100 -2.64 -22.45 -27.46
CA GLU A 100 -4.11 -22.48 -27.42
C GLU A 100 -4.64 -22.38 -25.99
N GLN A 101 -4.06 -23.13 -25.04
CA GLN A 101 -4.46 -23.08 -23.63
C GLN A 101 -4.13 -21.75 -22.97
N GLN A 102 -3.02 -21.11 -23.36
CA GLN A 102 -2.66 -19.78 -22.88
C GLN A 102 -3.63 -18.71 -23.40
N LYS A 103 -4.01 -18.82 -24.68
CA LYS A 103 -5.00 -17.95 -25.31
C LYS A 103 -6.36 -18.09 -24.62
N ASP A 104 -6.84 -19.32 -24.41
CA ASP A 104 -8.11 -19.58 -23.72
C ASP A 104 -8.15 -18.99 -22.30
N LEU A 105 -7.03 -19.04 -21.57
CA LEU A 105 -6.95 -18.45 -20.22
C LEU A 105 -6.97 -16.93 -20.26
N ASN A 106 -6.29 -16.31 -21.23
CA ASN A 106 -6.33 -14.86 -21.44
C ASN A 106 -7.74 -14.40 -21.81
N ASP A 107 -8.46 -15.13 -22.68
CA ASP A 107 -9.82 -14.83 -23.10
C ASP A 107 -10.83 -14.88 -21.93
N VAL A 108 -10.56 -15.71 -20.91
CA VAL A 108 -11.35 -15.78 -19.67
C VAL A 108 -10.96 -14.69 -18.66
N GLY A 109 -9.93 -13.90 -18.95
CA GLY A 109 -9.40 -12.88 -18.03
C GLY A 109 -8.59 -13.47 -16.88
N PHE A 110 -8.09 -14.70 -17.03
CA PHE A 110 -7.25 -15.36 -16.03
C PHE A 110 -5.86 -14.72 -16.03
N GLU A 111 -5.74 -13.58 -15.32
CA GLU A 111 -4.52 -12.78 -15.27
C GLU A 111 -3.32 -13.63 -14.82
N TYR A 112 -2.34 -13.77 -15.72
CA TYR A 112 -1.02 -14.29 -15.42
C TYR A 112 -0.27 -13.29 -14.54
N VAL A 113 -0.49 -13.35 -13.23
CA VAL A 113 0.43 -12.70 -12.30
C VAL A 113 1.65 -13.61 -12.16
N ALA A 114 2.56 -13.53 -13.14
CA ALA A 114 3.92 -14.00 -12.96
C ALA A 114 4.39 -13.52 -11.60
N ARG A 115 5.01 -14.39 -10.78
CA ARG A 115 5.65 -13.90 -9.56
C ARG A 115 6.74 -12.92 -9.99
N VAL A 116 6.46 -11.63 -9.85
CA VAL A 116 7.37 -10.54 -10.16
C VAL A 116 8.68 -10.83 -9.43
N THR A 117 9.73 -11.10 -10.21
CA THR A 117 11.04 -11.44 -9.65
C THR A 117 11.62 -10.19 -8.98
N TRP A 118 12.63 -10.37 -8.13
CA TRP A 118 13.30 -9.23 -7.54
C TRP A 118 13.95 -8.31 -8.59
N SER A 119 14.48 -8.91 -9.66
CA SER A 119 15.03 -8.18 -10.80
C SER A 119 13.96 -7.31 -11.47
N ASP A 120 12.79 -7.87 -11.73
CA ASP A 120 11.67 -7.16 -12.35
C ASP A 120 11.23 -5.94 -11.53
N LYS A 121 11.19 -6.07 -10.19
CA LYS A 121 10.87 -4.95 -9.30
C LYS A 121 11.88 -3.81 -9.42
N LEU A 122 13.17 -4.14 -9.47
CA LEU A 122 14.23 -3.14 -9.61
C LEU A 122 14.21 -2.49 -10.98
N THR A 123 14.03 -3.26 -12.05
CA THR A 123 13.92 -2.72 -13.42
C THR A 123 12.71 -1.81 -13.54
N ALA A 124 11.55 -2.23 -13.03
CA ALA A 124 10.34 -1.42 -13.03
C ALA A 124 10.52 -0.11 -12.24
N LEU A 125 11.20 -0.15 -11.09
CA LEU A 125 11.50 1.05 -10.30
C LEU A 125 12.49 2.00 -10.99
N LYS A 126 13.52 1.46 -11.66
CA LYS A 126 14.47 2.25 -12.44
C LYS A 126 13.79 2.95 -13.61
N LEU A 127 12.94 2.23 -14.35
CA LEU A 127 12.15 2.80 -15.45
C LEU A 127 11.15 3.85 -14.94
N TYR A 128 10.47 3.57 -13.83
CA TYR A 128 9.59 4.55 -13.22
C TYR A 128 10.34 5.82 -12.83
N HIS A 129 11.55 5.69 -12.29
CA HIS A 129 12.42 6.81 -11.93
C HIS A 129 12.89 7.60 -13.16
N SER A 130 13.27 6.94 -14.26
CA SER A 130 13.68 7.64 -15.48
C SER A 130 12.53 8.40 -16.13
N ILE A 131 11.30 7.87 -16.07
CA ILE A 131 10.11 8.52 -16.65
C ILE A 131 9.60 9.66 -15.76
N ASN A 132 9.56 9.47 -14.44
CA ASN A 132 8.91 10.42 -13.51
C ASN A 132 9.89 11.28 -12.70
N GLY A 133 11.19 11.04 -12.81
CA GLY A 133 12.22 11.70 -12.00
C GLY A 133 12.26 11.29 -10.53
N HIS A 134 11.39 10.39 -10.08
CA HIS A 134 11.32 9.94 -8.68
C HIS A 134 10.81 8.50 -8.56
N THR A 135 11.09 7.81 -7.45
CA THR A 135 10.58 6.45 -7.18
C THR A 135 9.31 6.43 -6.31
N ASN A 136 8.62 7.57 -6.15
CA ASN A 136 7.40 7.63 -5.35
C ASN A 136 6.17 7.16 -6.16
N VAL A 137 6.05 5.85 -6.31
CA VAL A 137 4.97 5.22 -7.10
C VAL A 137 3.63 5.32 -6.35
N PRO A 138 2.55 5.87 -6.98
CA PRO A 138 1.20 5.84 -6.43
C PRO A 138 0.70 4.42 -6.18
N THR A 139 -0.09 4.19 -5.13
CA THR A 139 -0.56 2.83 -4.79
C THR A 139 -1.47 2.21 -5.85
N SER A 140 -2.18 3.01 -6.62
CA SER A 140 -3.04 2.57 -7.73
C SER A 140 -2.27 2.32 -9.04
N PHE A 141 -0.99 2.69 -9.11
CA PHE A 141 -0.23 2.60 -10.36
C PHE A 141 0.00 1.14 -10.76
N LYS A 142 -0.41 0.83 -11.98
CA LYS A 142 -0.11 -0.41 -12.70
C LYS A 142 0.72 -0.05 -13.93
N VAL A 143 1.70 -0.89 -14.24
CA VAL A 143 2.47 -0.73 -15.48
C VAL A 143 1.51 -0.88 -16.67
N PRO A 144 1.45 0.09 -17.60
CA PRO A 144 0.57 0.01 -18.76
C PRO A 144 0.87 -1.23 -19.62
N LEU A 145 -0.15 -1.75 -20.30
CA LEU A 145 -0.01 -2.93 -21.17
C LEU A 145 0.63 -2.60 -22.52
N ASP A 146 0.33 -1.41 -23.06
CA ASP A 146 0.68 -1.02 -24.43
C ASP A 146 1.67 0.16 -24.50
N ASP A 147 2.41 0.44 -23.42
CA ASP A 147 3.37 1.55 -23.39
C ASP A 147 4.77 1.09 -23.87
N PRO A 148 5.31 1.67 -24.95
CA PRO A 148 6.62 1.28 -25.50
C PRO A 148 7.79 1.55 -24.55
N ASN A 149 7.61 2.39 -23.52
CA ASN A 149 8.63 2.66 -22.51
C ASN A 149 8.79 1.50 -21.50
N TRP A 150 7.85 0.56 -21.49
CA TRP A 150 7.84 -0.57 -20.56
C TRP A 150 8.08 -1.89 -21.29
N PRO A 151 9.07 -2.69 -20.85
CA PRO A 151 9.24 -4.05 -21.34
C PRO A 151 7.98 -4.90 -21.16
N SER A 152 7.65 -5.74 -22.14
CA SER A 152 6.44 -6.57 -22.13
C SER A 152 6.32 -7.50 -20.91
N HIS A 153 7.44 -7.92 -20.33
CA HIS A 153 7.44 -8.75 -19.11
C HIS A 153 7.09 -7.97 -17.82
N LEU A 154 7.08 -6.63 -17.87
CA LEU A 154 6.69 -5.75 -16.77
C LEU A 154 5.25 -5.25 -16.90
N ALA A 155 4.64 -5.43 -18.07
CA ALA A 155 3.27 -5.01 -18.37
C ALA A 155 2.27 -5.59 -17.35
N GLY A 156 1.36 -4.74 -16.87
CA GLY A 156 0.31 -5.14 -15.93
C GLY A 156 0.76 -5.32 -14.47
N ILE A 157 2.06 -5.18 -14.16
CA ILE A 157 2.53 -5.29 -12.77
C ILE A 157 1.89 -4.17 -11.92
N PRO A 158 1.25 -4.50 -10.78
CA PRO A 158 0.72 -3.51 -9.84
C PRO A 158 1.87 -2.92 -9.02
N LEU A 159 2.73 -2.14 -9.67
CA LEU A 159 3.97 -1.61 -9.08
C LEU A 159 3.68 -0.77 -7.83
N GLY A 160 2.56 -0.05 -7.78
CA GLY A 160 2.12 0.68 -6.58
C GLY A 160 1.94 -0.22 -5.35
N THR A 161 1.28 -1.37 -5.52
CA THR A 161 1.09 -2.37 -4.47
C THR A 161 2.42 -3.02 -4.08
N VAL A 162 3.29 -3.30 -5.07
CA VAL A 162 4.63 -3.84 -4.83
C VAL A 162 5.45 -2.88 -3.96
N VAL A 163 5.49 -1.59 -4.32
CA VAL A 163 6.19 -0.54 -3.57
C VAL A 163 5.62 -0.40 -2.16
N LYS A 164 4.30 -0.42 -2.00
CA LYS A 164 3.66 -0.42 -0.67
C LYS A 164 4.12 -1.61 0.18
N GLY A 165 4.20 -2.81 -0.40
CA GLY A 165 4.71 -4.00 0.26
C GLY A 165 6.19 -3.89 0.65
N LEU A 166 7.03 -3.35 -0.24
CA LEU A 166 8.45 -3.11 0.05
C LEU A 166 8.64 -2.14 1.22
N ARG A 167 7.82 -1.07 1.27
CA ARG A 167 7.82 -0.11 2.39
C ARG A 167 7.36 -0.77 3.70
N PHE A 168 6.26 -1.52 3.66
CA PHE A 168 5.70 -2.17 4.85
C PHE A 168 6.64 -3.23 5.44
N HIS A 169 7.32 -4.00 4.59
CA HIS A 169 8.26 -5.04 5.01
C HIS A 169 9.73 -4.56 5.04
N ARG A 170 9.97 -3.26 5.27
CA ARG A 170 11.32 -2.69 5.29
C ARG A 170 12.28 -3.49 6.17
N GLU A 171 11.87 -3.80 7.40
CA GLU A 171 12.72 -4.52 8.38
C GLU A 171 12.96 -5.99 8.02
N ALA A 172 11.96 -6.63 7.39
CA ALA A 172 12.05 -8.01 6.94
C ALA A 172 12.84 -8.19 5.62
N LEU A 173 13.23 -7.09 4.94
CA LEU A 173 14.03 -7.18 3.71
C LEU A 173 15.49 -7.52 4.01
N PRO A 174 16.08 -8.50 3.29
CA PRO A 174 17.51 -8.79 3.36
C PRO A 174 18.36 -7.54 3.09
N LYS A 175 19.45 -7.36 3.84
CA LYS A 175 20.37 -6.21 3.70
C LYS A 175 20.80 -5.92 2.25
N PRO A 176 21.17 -6.92 1.42
CA PRO A 176 21.56 -6.66 0.02
C PRO A 176 20.43 -6.07 -0.82
N ARG A 177 19.19 -6.49 -0.57
CA ARG A 177 18.00 -5.99 -1.26
C ARG A 177 17.67 -4.55 -0.85
N ARG A 178 17.90 -4.21 0.42
CA ARG A 178 17.76 -2.84 0.91
C ARG A 178 18.76 -1.92 0.23
N ALA A 179 20.03 -2.31 0.18
CA ALA A 179 21.09 -1.54 -0.50
C ALA A 179 20.82 -1.31 -1.99
N GLN A 180 20.29 -2.31 -2.69
CA GLN A 180 19.89 -2.15 -4.10
C GLN A 180 18.73 -1.17 -4.29
N LEU A 181 17.78 -1.13 -3.36
CA LEU A 181 16.70 -0.14 -3.36
C LEU A 181 17.25 1.26 -3.04
N ASP A 182 18.16 1.38 -2.08
CA ASP A 182 18.83 2.65 -1.74
C ASP A 182 19.60 3.21 -2.94
N GLN A 183 20.30 2.36 -3.70
CA GLN A 183 21.08 2.75 -4.88
C GLN A 183 20.20 3.29 -6.02
N VAL A 184 18.96 2.82 -6.16
CA VAL A 184 18.00 3.35 -7.14
C VAL A 184 17.22 4.56 -6.62
N GLY A 185 17.61 5.09 -5.45
CA GLY A 185 16.93 6.23 -4.83
C GLY A 185 15.53 5.89 -4.35
N PHE A 186 15.30 4.66 -3.89
CA PHE A 186 13.98 4.19 -3.47
C PHE A 186 13.42 5.00 -2.29
N VAL A 187 12.21 5.54 -2.48
CA VAL A 187 11.51 6.29 -1.44
C VAL A 187 10.89 5.33 -0.42
N TRP A 188 11.62 5.05 0.67
CA TRP A 188 11.11 4.25 1.79
C TRP A 188 9.92 4.90 2.50
N SER A 189 9.91 6.22 2.51
CA SER A 189 8.90 7.04 3.15
C SER A 189 8.65 8.23 2.24
N SER A 190 7.48 8.26 1.60
CA SER A 190 7.04 9.44 0.85
C SER A 190 6.98 10.67 1.75
N TRP A 191 6.82 10.44 3.06
CA TRP A 191 6.95 11.46 4.08
C TRP A 191 8.37 12.04 4.15
N ASP A 192 9.43 11.24 4.05
CA ASP A 192 10.84 11.71 4.21
C ASP A 192 11.34 12.53 3.01
N LEU A 193 10.96 12.16 1.78
CA LEU A 193 11.23 13.03 0.62
C LEU A 193 10.37 14.29 0.66
N SER A 194 9.12 14.17 1.10
CA SER A 194 8.31 15.36 1.34
C SER A 194 8.90 16.21 2.47
N TRP A 195 9.58 15.61 3.44
CA TRP A 195 10.19 16.28 4.58
C TRP A 195 11.36 17.15 4.14
N LYS A 196 12.33 16.59 3.41
CA LYS A 196 13.46 17.38 2.87
C LYS A 196 12.99 18.54 1.99
N LYS A 197 12.02 18.29 1.11
CA LYS A 197 11.40 19.33 0.28
C LYS A 197 10.71 20.41 1.13
N ARG A 198 10.01 20.03 2.20
CA ARG A 198 9.37 20.96 3.14
C ARG A 198 10.39 21.77 3.93
N MET A 199 11.43 21.15 4.45
CA MET A 199 12.48 21.83 5.19
C MET A 199 13.20 22.86 4.32
N LEU A 200 13.55 22.48 3.08
CA LEU A 200 14.14 23.40 2.11
C LEU A 200 13.21 24.59 1.84
N ALA A 201 11.92 24.33 1.58
CA ALA A 201 10.96 25.40 1.34
C ALA A 201 10.72 26.30 2.57
N LEU A 202 10.67 25.74 3.79
CA LEU A 202 10.53 26.51 5.02
C LEU A 202 11.77 27.38 5.29
N GLN A 203 12.96 26.84 5.02
CA GLN A 203 14.21 27.59 5.15
C GLN A 203 14.27 28.74 4.16
N THR A 204 13.98 28.48 2.88
CA THR A 204 13.88 29.55 1.87
C THR A 204 12.82 30.58 2.22
N TYR A 205 11.65 30.16 2.73
CA TYR A 205 10.61 31.09 3.18
C TYR A 205 11.13 32.01 4.28
N ARG A 206 11.77 31.44 5.31
CA ARG A 206 12.38 32.22 6.41
C ARG A 206 13.46 33.17 5.91
N ASP A 207 14.30 32.73 4.98
CA ASP A 207 15.39 33.57 4.44
C ASP A 207 14.83 34.77 3.65
N ILE A 208 13.69 34.61 2.99
CA ILE A 208 13.03 35.67 2.19
C ILE A 208 12.18 36.60 3.06
N HIS A 209 11.40 36.04 4.00
CA HIS A 209 10.37 36.77 4.74
C HIS A 209 10.76 37.12 6.19
N GLY A 210 11.81 36.50 6.73
CA GLY A 210 12.33 36.76 8.08
C GLY A 210 11.65 35.95 9.19
N ASP A 211 10.49 35.33 8.91
CA ASP A 211 9.75 34.50 9.86
C ASP A 211 9.21 33.21 9.20
N LEU A 212 8.44 32.45 9.96
CA LEU A 212 7.76 31.23 9.49
C LEU A 212 6.24 31.36 9.60
N ASP A 213 5.72 32.59 9.64
CA ASP A 213 4.28 32.87 9.62
C ASP A 213 3.80 32.83 8.16
N VAL A 214 3.67 31.62 7.64
CA VAL A 214 3.28 31.37 6.26
C VAL A 214 1.80 31.73 6.08
N PRO A 215 1.43 32.66 5.17
CA PRO A 215 0.04 33.04 4.95
C PRO A 215 -0.83 31.85 4.55
N PRO A 216 -2.13 31.85 4.94
CA PRO A 216 -3.10 30.91 4.39
C PRO A 216 -3.02 30.90 2.86
N GLU A 217 -3.03 29.70 2.28
CA GLU A 217 -2.96 29.47 0.82
C GLU A 217 -1.62 29.75 0.14
N PHE A 218 -0.58 30.18 0.86
CA PHE A 218 0.74 30.40 0.25
C PHE A 218 1.27 29.11 -0.41
N THR A 219 1.60 29.26 -1.69
CA THR A 219 2.15 28.23 -2.55
C THR A 219 3.45 28.75 -3.15
N VAL A 220 4.50 27.92 -3.12
CA VAL A 220 5.80 28.30 -3.67
C VAL A 220 5.66 28.64 -5.16
N PRO A 221 6.03 29.87 -5.59
CA PRO A 221 5.94 30.29 -6.98
C PRO A 221 6.75 29.37 -7.90
N GLU A 222 6.18 29.02 -9.06
CA GLU A 222 6.91 28.28 -10.08
C GLU A 222 7.76 29.23 -10.93
N GLY A 223 9.01 28.84 -11.21
CA GLY A 223 9.91 29.64 -12.05
C GLY A 223 10.60 30.81 -11.35
N ASP A 224 10.33 31.06 -10.07
CA ASP A 224 11.03 32.11 -9.32
C ASP A 224 12.45 31.63 -8.91
N PRO A 225 13.52 32.31 -9.33
CA PRO A 225 14.90 31.92 -9.01
C PRO A 225 15.24 32.01 -7.53
N LYS A 226 14.44 32.74 -6.73
CA LYS A 226 14.60 32.80 -5.26
C LYS A 226 14.23 31.47 -4.59
N TRP A 227 13.44 30.65 -5.28
CA TRP A 227 12.96 29.37 -4.78
C TRP A 227 13.68 28.22 -5.46
N PRO A 228 14.20 27.24 -4.71
CA PRO A 228 14.79 26.05 -5.32
C PRO A 228 13.75 25.31 -6.16
N ALA A 229 14.10 24.93 -7.40
CA ALA A 229 13.19 24.23 -8.33
C ALA A 229 12.45 23.02 -7.73
N PRO A 230 13.05 22.20 -6.85
CA PRO A 230 12.34 21.11 -6.20
C PRO A 230 11.16 21.56 -5.32
N THR A 231 11.14 22.81 -4.86
CA THR A 231 10.12 23.35 -3.95
C THR A 231 8.93 23.97 -4.68
N TRP A 232 9.06 24.28 -5.97
CA TRP A 232 8.00 24.88 -6.79
C TRP A 232 6.67 24.10 -6.73
N GLY A 233 5.57 24.85 -6.71
CA GLY A 233 4.20 24.32 -6.61
C GLY A 233 3.84 23.72 -5.25
N LEU A 234 4.75 23.75 -4.25
CA LEU A 234 4.45 23.26 -2.92
C LEU A 234 3.50 24.23 -2.20
N LYS A 235 2.33 23.73 -1.81
CA LYS A 235 1.42 24.41 -0.88
C LYS A 235 2.03 24.45 0.52
N LEU A 236 2.94 25.40 0.75
CA LEU A 236 3.77 25.47 1.95
C LEU A 236 2.94 25.68 3.20
N TYR A 237 1.88 26.50 3.14
CA TYR A 237 0.94 26.63 4.27
C TYR A 237 0.34 25.29 4.67
N THR A 238 -0.15 24.52 3.71
CA THR A 238 -0.69 23.18 3.97
C THR A 238 0.36 22.23 4.54
N ALA A 239 1.63 22.38 4.14
CA ALA A 239 2.72 21.62 4.74
C ALA A 239 2.96 22.00 6.21
N VAL A 240 3.01 23.29 6.54
CA VAL A 240 3.09 23.81 7.92
C VAL A 240 1.94 23.25 8.77
N ARG A 241 0.69 23.35 8.29
CA ARG A 241 -0.49 22.82 9.00
C ARG A 241 -0.44 21.31 9.21
N ASN A 242 0.10 20.56 8.24
CA ASN A 242 0.28 19.11 8.38
C ASN A 242 1.36 18.75 9.40
N ILE A 243 2.45 19.53 9.45
CA ILE A 243 3.51 19.36 10.47
C ILE A 243 2.94 19.65 11.86
N GLN A 244 2.18 20.74 12.00
CA GLN A 244 1.50 21.13 13.24
C GLN A 244 0.51 20.05 13.71
N SER A 245 -0.47 19.68 12.87
CA SER A 245 -1.55 18.74 13.23
C SER A 245 -1.10 17.29 13.42
N ARG A 246 0.08 16.92 12.91
CA ARG A 246 0.61 15.55 12.98
C ARG A 246 1.97 15.49 13.67
N SER A 247 2.18 16.38 14.65
CA SER A 247 3.40 16.44 15.48
C SER A 247 3.78 15.08 16.08
N HIS A 248 2.79 14.28 16.50
CA HIS A 248 2.97 12.92 17.02
C HIS A 248 3.62 11.92 16.03
N ARG A 249 3.70 12.25 14.73
CA ARG A 249 4.33 11.41 13.70
C ARG A 249 5.77 11.81 13.39
N LEU A 250 6.25 12.92 13.96
CA LEU A 250 7.60 13.40 13.75
C LEU A 250 8.57 12.61 14.63
N ASN A 251 9.74 12.29 14.06
CA ASN A 251 10.83 11.73 14.83
C ASN A 251 11.66 12.85 15.51
N PHE A 252 12.64 12.48 16.34
CA PHE A 252 13.45 13.46 17.08
C PHE A 252 14.31 14.36 16.20
N GLU A 253 14.93 13.79 15.16
CA GLU A 253 15.76 14.54 14.22
C GLU A 253 14.93 15.61 13.51
N GLN A 254 13.70 15.26 13.09
CA GLN A 254 12.74 16.18 12.49
C GLN A 254 12.29 17.28 13.45
N LEU A 255 12.11 16.97 14.73
CA LEU A 255 11.78 17.97 15.75
C LEU A 255 12.95 18.93 16.01
N ASP A 256 14.18 18.42 16.06
CA ASP A 256 15.39 19.24 16.21
C ASP A 256 15.61 20.14 14.99
N GLU A 257 15.43 19.62 13.78
CA GLU A 257 15.51 20.40 12.55
C GLU A 257 14.49 21.56 12.55
N LEU A 258 13.23 21.29 12.93
CA LEU A 258 12.22 22.34 13.07
C LEU A 258 12.54 23.35 14.18
N HIS A 259 13.10 22.87 15.30
CA HIS A 259 13.50 23.72 16.40
C HIS A 259 14.65 24.67 16.01
N GLN A 260 15.67 24.16 15.33
CA GLN A 260 16.77 24.97 14.79
C GLN A 260 16.28 25.99 13.76
N LEU A 261 15.25 25.62 12.99
CA LEU A 261 14.62 26.53 12.04
C LEU A 261 13.75 27.61 12.71
N GLY A 262 13.45 27.48 14.01
CA GLY A 262 12.57 28.41 14.73
C GLY A 262 11.09 28.21 14.39
N PHE A 263 10.69 27.00 14.04
CA PHE A 263 9.33 26.67 13.61
C PHE A 263 8.28 27.01 14.68
N GLN A 264 7.29 27.82 14.28
CA GLN A 264 6.23 28.26 15.16
C GLN A 264 5.13 27.19 15.24
N TRP A 265 4.96 26.64 16.44
CA TRP A 265 3.86 25.75 16.75
C TRP A 265 2.64 26.60 17.11
N ASP A 266 1.58 26.46 16.31
CA ASP A 266 0.32 27.14 16.58
C ASP A 266 -0.17 26.74 17.98
N LYS A 267 -0.56 27.75 18.76
CA LYS A 267 -0.86 27.74 20.20
C LYS A 267 -1.26 26.36 20.75
N VAL A 268 -0.35 25.81 21.58
CA VAL A 268 -0.44 24.59 22.40
C VAL A 268 -0.20 23.27 21.63
N GLU A 269 1.00 22.70 21.76
CA GLU A 269 1.15 21.39 22.41
C GLU A 269 2.62 21.06 22.73
N PHE A 270 2.83 20.73 24.00
CA PHE A 270 4.10 20.46 24.67
C PHE A 270 4.91 19.38 23.95
N THR A 271 6.17 19.66 23.60
CA THR A 271 7.12 18.67 23.08
C THR A 271 7.34 17.53 24.10
N PHE A 272 7.86 16.38 23.68
CA PHE A 272 8.21 15.30 24.61
C PHE A 272 9.15 15.78 25.73
N ALA A 273 10.17 16.56 25.38
CA ALA A 273 11.05 17.20 26.36
C ALA A 273 10.26 18.10 27.32
N CYS A 274 9.32 18.90 26.81
CA CYS A 274 8.47 19.74 27.65
C CYS A 274 7.56 18.93 28.59
N ARG A 275 7.03 17.79 28.14
CA ARG A 275 6.22 16.88 28.99
C ARG A 275 7.07 16.19 30.05
N ALA A 276 8.28 15.77 29.68
CA ALA A 276 9.23 15.13 30.59
C ALA A 276 9.77 16.13 31.64
N ASP A 277 10.11 17.34 31.22
CA ASP A 277 10.51 18.44 32.10
C ASP A 277 9.37 18.81 33.06
N ALA A 278 8.12 18.88 32.56
CA ALA A 278 6.96 19.15 33.39
C ALA A 278 6.69 18.01 34.40
N TRP A 279 6.86 16.76 34.00
CA TRP A 279 6.75 15.62 34.92
C TRP A 279 7.85 15.63 35.97
N LYS A 280 9.08 15.97 35.59
CA LYS A 280 10.19 16.15 36.54
C LYS A 280 9.90 17.27 37.54
N LEU A 281 9.47 18.43 37.06
CA LEU A 281 9.12 19.56 37.92
C LEU A 281 7.98 19.21 38.88
N TYR A 282 6.97 18.47 38.42
CA TYR A 282 5.91 17.94 39.28
C TYR A 282 6.49 17.02 40.38
N CYS A 283 7.36 16.08 40.00
CA CYS A 283 7.99 15.15 40.95
C CYS A 283 8.83 15.89 41.99
N ASP A 284 9.58 16.92 41.58
CA ASP A 284 10.43 17.73 42.46
C ASP A 284 9.57 18.55 43.45
N MET A 285 8.45 19.09 42.99
CA MET A 285 7.52 19.89 43.83
C MET A 285 6.72 19.03 44.81
N HIS A 286 6.18 17.90 44.34
CA HIS A 286 5.24 17.07 45.11
C HIS A 286 5.89 15.86 45.77
N GLN A 287 7.20 15.65 45.56
CA GLN A 287 7.96 14.50 46.06
C GLN A 287 7.28 13.15 45.73
N SER A 288 6.57 13.10 44.60
CA SER A 288 5.78 11.95 44.17
C SER A 288 5.84 11.79 42.66
N ARG A 289 6.03 10.54 42.21
CA ARG A 289 5.99 10.18 40.79
C ARG A 289 4.57 10.00 40.26
N HIS A 290 3.59 9.89 41.16
CA HIS A 290 2.19 9.68 40.82
C HIS A 290 1.53 11.03 40.52
N VAL A 291 1.17 11.23 39.25
CA VAL A 291 0.42 12.40 38.79
C VAL A 291 -1.06 12.02 38.67
N PRO A 292 -1.98 12.68 39.41
CA PRO A 292 -3.42 12.44 39.27
C PRO A 292 -3.89 12.66 37.83
N GLU A 293 -4.79 11.82 37.33
CA GLU A 293 -5.25 11.88 35.94
C GLU A 293 -5.90 13.24 35.58
N SER A 294 -6.54 13.89 36.54
CA SER A 294 -7.17 15.21 36.40
C SER A 294 -6.17 16.38 36.44
N PHE A 295 -4.90 16.15 36.74
CA PHE A 295 -3.92 17.21 36.92
C PHE A 295 -3.56 17.89 35.60
N VAL A 296 -3.74 19.21 35.59
CA VAL A 296 -3.38 20.12 34.50
C VAL A 296 -2.41 21.15 35.05
N VAL A 297 -1.30 21.41 34.34
CA VAL A 297 -0.27 22.36 34.78
C VAL A 297 -0.87 23.76 34.94
N PRO A 298 -0.81 24.35 36.14
CA PRO A 298 -1.28 25.71 36.40
C PRO A 298 -0.53 26.81 35.63
N ARG A 299 -1.15 27.99 35.52
CA ARG A 299 -0.61 29.18 34.81
C ARG A 299 0.20 30.11 35.72
N ASP A 300 0.79 29.59 36.79
CA ASP A 300 1.52 30.35 37.80
C ASP A 300 2.92 29.77 38.06
N ALA A 301 3.73 30.53 38.80
CA ALA A 301 5.06 30.08 39.21
C ALA A 301 4.95 28.83 40.10
N PRO A 302 5.84 27.83 39.96
CA PRO A 302 7.12 27.87 39.24
C PRO A 302 7.06 27.38 37.78
N TRP A 303 5.86 27.19 37.20
CA TRP A 303 5.71 26.60 35.88
C TRP A 303 6.09 27.59 34.77
N PRO A 304 7.04 27.25 33.89
CA PRO A 304 7.33 28.03 32.69
C PRO A 304 6.10 28.13 31.79
N ARG A 305 5.92 29.27 31.10
CA ARG A 305 4.80 29.50 30.17
C ARG A 305 4.62 28.41 29.13
N ARG A 306 5.73 27.80 28.70
CA ARG A 306 5.75 26.69 27.75
C ARG A 306 5.10 25.41 28.27
N MET A 307 4.74 25.32 29.56
CA MET A 307 4.14 24.14 30.22
C MET A 307 2.69 24.34 30.66
N TRP A 308 2.19 25.57 30.63
CA TRP A 308 0.86 25.96 31.11
C TRP A 308 -0.27 25.25 30.37
N ASP A 309 -1.28 24.78 31.10
CA ASP A 309 -2.43 24.02 30.59
C ASP A 309 -2.10 22.61 30.04
N LEU A 310 -0.87 22.11 30.26
CA LEU A 310 -0.52 20.73 29.92
C LEU A 310 -1.34 19.77 30.78
N PRO A 311 -2.16 18.85 30.20
CA PRO A 311 -2.87 17.81 30.94
C PRO A 311 -1.90 16.69 31.35
N LEU A 312 -0.96 17.02 32.24
CA LEU A 312 0.18 16.20 32.63
C LEU A 312 -0.28 14.84 33.21
N GLY A 313 -1.37 14.80 33.96
CA GLY A 313 -1.95 13.57 34.50
C GLY A 313 -2.26 12.52 33.44
N ARG A 314 -3.00 12.91 32.40
CA ARG A 314 -3.35 12.02 31.28
C ARG A 314 -2.12 11.60 30.47
N VAL A 315 -1.17 12.52 30.29
CA VAL A 315 0.08 12.25 29.55
C VAL A 315 0.91 11.20 30.28
N VAL A 316 1.10 11.35 31.59
CA VAL A 316 1.84 10.38 32.41
C VAL A 316 1.11 9.03 32.45
N GLY A 317 -0.21 9.03 32.61
CA GLY A 317 -1.02 7.81 32.54
C GLY A 317 -0.88 7.07 31.20
N ALA A 318 -0.85 7.79 30.07
CA ALA A 318 -0.65 7.21 28.76
C ALA A 318 0.75 6.60 28.59
N VAL A 319 1.79 7.24 29.13
CA VAL A 319 3.18 6.73 29.13
C VAL A 319 3.31 5.47 29.98
N LEU A 320 2.73 5.45 31.17
CA LEU A 320 2.80 4.32 32.09
C LEU A 320 1.98 3.12 31.63
N SER A 321 0.82 3.35 31.00
CA SER A 321 -0.06 2.26 30.54
C SER A 321 0.49 1.49 29.33
N LYS A 322 1.25 2.13 28.43
CA LYS A 322 1.82 1.50 27.24
C LYS A 322 3.24 2.01 26.92
N PRO A 323 4.26 1.59 27.69
CA PRO A 323 5.64 2.03 27.49
C PRO A 323 6.23 1.64 26.13
N THR A 324 5.71 0.57 25.51
CA THR A 324 6.10 0.09 24.17
C THR A 324 5.82 1.08 23.03
N ARG A 325 5.03 2.12 23.27
CA ARG A 325 4.78 3.20 22.29
C ARG A 325 5.92 4.22 22.24
N LEU A 326 6.84 4.19 23.19
CA LEU A 326 8.02 5.05 23.25
C LEU A 326 9.24 4.36 22.65
N THR A 327 10.13 5.12 22.04
CA THR A 327 11.41 4.62 21.53
C THR A 327 12.39 4.31 22.67
N LEU A 328 13.37 3.45 22.43
CA LEU A 328 14.44 3.18 23.41
C LEU A 328 15.16 4.46 23.88
N GLN A 329 15.32 5.44 22.98
CA GLN A 329 15.90 6.75 23.30
C GLN A 329 15.02 7.55 24.26
N GLN A 330 13.69 7.52 24.09
CA GLN A 330 12.72 8.16 24.99
C GLN A 330 12.69 7.52 26.37
N LEU A 331 12.67 6.19 26.40
CA LEU A 331 12.69 5.43 27.66
C LEU A 331 14.00 5.67 28.42
N SER A 332 15.14 5.65 27.72
CA SER A 332 16.44 6.01 28.28
C SER A 332 16.48 7.45 28.81
N TYR A 333 15.87 8.39 28.09
CA TYR A 333 15.78 9.79 28.53
C TYR A 333 14.95 9.95 29.82
N LEU A 334 13.77 9.33 29.89
CA LEU A 334 12.93 9.36 31.10
C LEU A 334 13.61 8.67 32.29
N HIS A 335 14.35 7.59 32.04
CA HIS A 335 15.16 6.93 33.05
C HIS A 335 16.30 7.82 33.56
N LYS A 336 17.02 8.52 32.66
CA LYS A 336 18.07 9.49 33.06
C LYS A 336 17.50 10.62 33.92
N LEU A 337 16.23 10.98 33.73
CA LEU A 337 15.52 11.94 34.57
C LEU A 337 14.96 11.35 35.86
N GLY A 338 15.13 10.05 36.12
CA GLY A 338 14.64 9.36 37.32
C GLY A 338 13.12 9.13 37.36
N LEU A 339 12.44 9.27 36.22
CA LEU A 339 10.98 9.21 36.09
C LEU A 339 10.45 7.79 35.84
N LEU A 340 11.24 6.94 35.19
CA LEU A 340 10.91 5.53 34.93
C LEU A 340 12.04 4.62 35.43
N PRO A 341 11.74 3.42 35.96
CA PRO A 341 12.75 2.45 36.35
C PRO A 341 13.37 1.74 35.14
N GLN A 342 14.62 1.27 35.29
CA GLN A 342 15.40 0.67 34.19
C GLN A 342 14.74 -0.59 33.61
N GLU A 343 13.94 -1.29 34.41
CA GLU A 343 13.19 -2.48 34.03
C GLU A 343 12.22 -2.24 32.86
N VAL A 344 11.64 -1.03 32.76
CA VAL A 344 10.71 -0.65 31.68
C VAL A 344 11.44 -0.46 30.33
N ILE A 345 12.74 -0.21 30.36
CA ILE A 345 13.59 -0.12 29.16
C ILE A 345 13.85 -1.53 28.59
N ASN A 346 14.04 -2.51 29.47
CA ASN A 346 14.39 -3.89 29.11
C ASN A 346 13.22 -4.69 28.53
N VAL A 347 11.98 -4.20 28.66
CA VAL A 347 10.77 -4.83 28.07
C VAL A 347 10.63 -4.50 26.57
N VAL A 348 11.38 -3.52 26.07
CA VAL A 348 11.28 -3.00 24.69
C VAL A 348 12.52 -3.34 23.83
N GLY A 349 13.60 -3.84 24.44
CA GLY A 349 14.78 -4.40 23.76
C GLY A 349 14.76 -5.92 23.79
#